data_AF-W4S6S2-F1
#
_entry.id   AF-W4S6S2-F1
#
_cell.length_a   1.000
_cell.length_b   1.000
_cell.length_c   1.000
_cell.angle_alpha   90.00
_cell.angle_beta   90.00
_cell.angle_gamma   90.00
#
_symmetry.space_group_name_H-M   'P 1'
#
loop_
_entity.id
_entity.type
_entity.pdbx_description
1 polymer ?
#
loop_
_entity_poly.entity_id
_entity_poly.type
_entity_poly.pdbx_seq_one_letter_code
_entity_poly.pdbx_strand_id
1 'polypeptide(L)'
;MVEDDDAIRAMTADILGDEGYQVIASPDAEQALEQLNQARPFDLLLSDICLPGMNGRDLADNARRLYPALPIVFMTGYAGSIAKRADFLDTGMRLLTKPFSLRDLLGIVQTAL
;
A
#
# COMPACT_ATOMS: atom_id res chain seq x y z
N MET A 1 5.11 3.41 0.77
CA MET A 1 4.92 1.98 1.07
C MET A 1 4.82 1.83 2.58
N VAL A 2 3.84 1.08 3.09
CA VAL A 2 3.60 0.92 4.53
C VAL A 2 3.51 -0.56 4.89
N GLU A 3 4.36 -1.00 5.80
CA GLU A 3 4.50 -2.40 6.23
C GLU A 3 5.15 -2.42 7.62
N ASP A 4 4.53 -3.09 8.59
CA ASP A 4 5.03 -3.12 9.98
C ASP A 4 6.17 -4.12 10.19
N ASP A 5 6.27 -5.17 9.37
CA ASP A 5 7.41 -6.09 9.40
C ASP A 5 8.64 -5.46 8.71
N ASP A 6 9.69 -5.22 9.49
CA ASP A 6 10.93 -4.60 9.01
C ASP A 6 11.58 -5.35 7.84
N ALA A 7 11.57 -6.67 7.85
CA ALA A 7 12.20 -7.49 6.83
C ALA A 7 11.40 -7.45 5.52
N ILE A 8 10.08 -7.57 5.61
CA ILE A 8 9.19 -7.45 4.44
C ILE A 8 9.25 -6.03 3.87
N ARG A 9 9.26 -5.01 4.73
CA ARG A 9 9.36 -3.60 4.32
C ARG A 9 10.65 -3.35 3.57
N ALA A 10 11.80 -3.74 4.13
CA ALA A 10 13.09 -3.56 3.48
C ALA A 10 13.16 -4.31 2.13
N MET A 11 12.79 -5.59 2.10
CA MET A 11 12.79 -6.39 0.89
C MET A 11 11.91 -5.81 -0.21
N THR A 12 10.70 -5.38 0.13
CA THR A 12 9.74 -4.81 -0.85
C THR A 12 10.24 -3.46 -1.38
N ALA A 13 10.84 -2.63 -0.51
CA ALA A 13 11.44 -1.37 -0.92
C ALA A 13 12.62 -1.59 -1.88
N ASP A 14 13.51 -2.53 -1.58
CA ASP A 14 14.68 -2.85 -2.42
C ASP A 14 14.23 -3.33 -3.80
N ILE A 15 13.29 -4.28 -3.84
CA ILE A 15 12.71 -4.81 -5.09
C ILE A 15 12.15 -3.69 -5.97
N LEU A 16 11.34 -2.79 -5.41
CA LEU A 16 10.74 -1.70 -6.18
C LEU A 16 11.79 -0.66 -6.58
N GLY A 17 12.79 -0.41 -5.72
CA GLY A 17 13.92 0.46 -6.02
C GLY A 17 14.75 -0.04 -7.19
N ASP A 18 15.04 -1.34 -7.25
CA ASP A 18 15.78 -1.98 -8.35
C ASP A 18 15.05 -1.86 -9.70
N GLU A 19 13.71 -1.79 -9.67
CA GLU A 19 12.85 -1.56 -10.83
C GLU A 19 12.65 -0.07 -11.17
N GLY A 20 13.36 0.84 -10.48
CA GLY A 20 13.40 2.26 -10.76
C GLY A 20 12.34 3.11 -10.05
N TYR A 21 11.57 2.53 -9.11
CA TYR A 21 10.60 3.29 -8.32
C TYR A 21 11.27 4.05 -7.17
N GLN A 22 10.79 5.26 -6.88
CA GLN A 22 11.17 5.98 -5.66
C GLN A 22 10.25 5.57 -4.52
N VAL A 23 10.78 4.79 -3.58
CA VAL A 23 10.01 4.27 -2.45
C VAL A 23 10.28 5.09 -1.20
N ILE A 24 9.24 5.70 -0.65
CA ILE A 24 9.24 6.19 0.74
C ILE A 24 8.58 5.11 1.60
N ALA A 25 9.35 4.52 2.52
CA ALA A 25 8.93 3.41 3.36
C ALA A 25 8.56 3.89 4.77
N SER A 26 7.43 3.40 5.30
CA SER A 26 6.94 3.68 6.65
C SER A 26 6.61 2.39 7.38
N PRO A 27 6.94 2.28 8.68
CA PRO A 27 6.59 1.10 9.48
C PRO A 27 5.13 1.09 9.93
N ASP A 28 4.46 2.23 9.91
CA ASP A 28 3.10 2.39 10.43
C ASP A 28 2.31 3.45 9.64
N ALA A 29 1.00 3.48 9.89
CA ALA A 29 0.08 4.39 9.22
C ALA A 29 0.30 5.85 9.65
N GLU A 30 0.67 6.08 10.90
CA GLU A 30 0.92 7.41 11.47
C GLU A 30 2.07 8.11 10.76
N GLN A 31 3.23 7.45 10.62
CA GLN A 31 4.38 8.00 9.89
C GLN A 31 4.08 8.15 8.40
N ALA A 32 3.29 7.25 7.81
CA ALA A 32 2.84 7.40 6.43
C ALA A 32 1.97 8.65 6.24
N LEU A 33 1.06 8.95 7.17
CA LEU A 33 0.25 10.17 7.14
C LEU A 33 1.09 11.42 7.32
N GLU A 34 2.09 11.41 8.21
CA GLU A 34 3.03 12.52 8.36
C GLU A 34 3.74 12.82 7.03
N GLN A 35 4.20 11.79 6.32
CA GLN A 35 4.83 11.93 5.01
C GLN A 35 3.87 12.43 3.94
N LEU A 36 2.64 11.91 3.90
CA LEU A 36 1.59 12.35 2.97
C LEU A 36 1.26 13.84 3.14
N ASN A 37 1.30 14.34 4.37
CA ASN A 37 1.05 15.75 4.70
C ASN A 37 2.20 16.70 4.29
N GLN A 38 3.38 16.20 3.94
CA GLN A 38 4.51 17.04 3.48
C GLN A 38 4.33 17.56 2.04
N ALA A 39 3.14 17.41 1.43
CA ALA A 39 2.76 17.93 0.12
C ALA A 39 3.70 17.51 -1.04
N ARG A 40 4.28 16.30 -0.96
CA ARG A 40 5.00 15.69 -2.08
C ARG A 40 4.03 14.87 -2.92
N PRO A 41 4.14 14.89 -4.27
CA PRO A 41 3.29 14.04 -5.10
C PRO A 41 3.63 12.56 -4.85
N PHE A 42 2.59 11.76 -4.69
CA PHE A 42 2.67 10.30 -4.66
C PHE A 42 1.84 9.72 -5.78
N ASP A 43 2.39 8.78 -6.52
CA ASP A 43 1.70 8.13 -7.64
C ASP A 43 0.98 6.84 -7.21
N LEU A 44 1.37 6.27 -6.07
CA LEU A 44 0.79 5.04 -5.54
C LEU A 44 0.99 4.93 -4.02
N LEU A 45 -0.07 4.54 -3.30
CA LEU A 45 0.04 4.02 -1.94
C LEU A 45 0.01 2.48 -1.97
N LEU A 46 1.15 1.86 -1.63
CA LEU A 46 1.23 0.43 -1.32
C LEU A 46 1.21 0.26 0.21
N SER A 47 0.26 -0.49 0.76
CA SER A 47 0.10 -0.64 2.22
C SER A 47 -0.32 -2.05 2.61
N ASP A 48 0.20 -2.59 3.71
CA ASP A 48 -0.48 -3.69 4.40
C ASP A 48 -1.86 -3.22 4.90
N ILE A 49 -2.84 -4.12 4.91
CA ILE A 49 -4.13 -3.91 5.56
C ILE A 49 -3.99 -4.05 7.08
N CYS A 50 -3.26 -5.06 7.54
CA CYS A 50 -3.24 -5.49 8.94
C CYS A 50 -2.18 -4.74 9.78
N LEU A 51 -2.09 -3.42 9.60
CA LEU A 51 -1.19 -2.57 10.38
C LEU A 51 -1.65 -2.46 11.85
N PRO A 52 -0.71 -2.38 12.81
CA PRO A 52 -1.03 -2.12 14.21
C PRO A 52 -1.59 -0.70 14.38
N GLY A 53 -2.63 -0.55 15.21
CA GLY A 53 -3.29 0.74 15.41
C GLY A 53 -4.25 1.06 14.27
N MET A 54 -3.92 2.07 13.46
CA MET A 54 -4.71 2.41 12.27
C MET A 54 -4.43 1.38 11.16
N ASN A 55 -5.48 0.72 10.68
CA ASN A 55 -5.34 -0.27 9.61
C ASN A 55 -5.10 0.39 8.24
N GLY A 56 -4.67 -0.40 7.26
CA GLY A 56 -4.36 0.11 5.92
C GLY A 56 -5.56 0.74 5.21
N ARG A 57 -6.79 0.28 5.46
CA ARG A 57 -8.00 0.85 4.84
C ARG A 57 -8.28 2.26 5.38
N ASP A 58 -8.16 2.44 6.69
CA ASP A 58 -8.30 3.76 7.31
C ASP A 58 -7.20 4.72 6.82
N LEU A 59 -5.96 4.24 6.69
CA LEU A 59 -4.86 4.99 6.09
C LEU A 59 -5.20 5.42 4.65
N ALA A 60 -5.70 4.50 3.83
CA ALA A 60 -6.09 4.76 2.45
C ALA A 60 -7.18 5.83 2.33
N ASP A 61 -8.21 5.76 3.19
CA ASP A 61 -9.27 6.75 3.21
C ASP A 61 -8.74 8.14 3.62
N ASN A 62 -7.81 8.20 4.58
CA ASN A 62 -7.14 9.46 4.95
C ASN A 62 -6.23 9.98 3.83
N ALA A 63 -5.46 9.10 3.18
CA ALA A 63 -4.62 9.46 2.04
C ALA A 63 -5.44 10.06 0.90
N ARG A 64 -6.64 9.52 0.62
CA ARG A 64 -7.55 10.04 -0.40
C ARG A 64 -8.23 11.36 -0.05
N ARG A 65 -8.28 11.75 1.22
CA ARG A 65 -8.69 13.13 1.58
C ARG A 65 -7.66 14.15 1.14
N LEU A 66 -6.38 13.77 1.11
CA LEU A 66 -5.26 14.61 0.66
C LEU A 66 -5.06 14.49 -0.86
N TYR A 67 -5.19 13.28 -1.40
CA TYR A 67 -4.95 12.93 -2.81
C TYR A 67 -6.16 12.13 -3.36
N PRO A 68 -7.23 12.81 -3.82
CA PRO A 68 -8.49 12.15 -4.18
C PRO A 68 -8.39 11.06 -5.26
N ALA A 69 -7.41 11.17 -6.15
CA ALA A 69 -7.18 10.23 -7.25
C ALA A 69 -6.07 9.20 -6.97
N LEU A 70 -5.48 9.18 -5.77
CA LEU A 70 -4.35 8.32 -5.45
C LEU A 70 -4.71 6.84 -5.66
N PRO A 71 -4.01 6.13 -6.56
CA PRO A 71 -4.07 4.68 -6.66
C PRO A 71 -3.64 4.03 -5.35
N ILE A 72 -4.32 2.96 -4.96
CA ILE A 72 -4.02 2.24 -3.71
C ILE A 72 -3.92 0.75 -4.00
N VAL A 73 -2.85 0.13 -3.54
CA VAL A 73 -2.67 -1.33 -3.55
C VAL A 73 -2.53 -1.79 -2.12
N PHE A 74 -3.43 -2.65 -1.69
CA PHE A 74 -3.38 -3.29 -0.39
C PHE A 74 -2.64 -4.62 -0.47
N MET A 75 -1.71 -4.87 0.46
CA MET A 75 -1.09 -6.17 0.67
C MET A 75 -1.78 -6.87 1.85
N THR A 76 -2.18 -8.13 1.74
CA THR A 76 -2.84 -8.82 2.88
C THR A 76 -2.63 -10.32 2.90
N GLY A 77 -2.38 -10.88 4.09
CA GLY A 77 -2.44 -12.33 4.31
C GLY A 77 -3.86 -12.90 4.47
N TYR A 78 -4.88 -12.05 4.63
CA TYR A 78 -6.26 -12.45 4.96
C TYR A 78 -7.25 -12.18 3.83
N ALA A 79 -6.91 -12.55 2.59
CA ALA A 79 -7.76 -12.29 1.43
C ALA A 79 -9.16 -12.91 1.53
N GLY A 80 -9.30 -14.08 2.16
CA GLY A 80 -10.57 -14.83 2.18
C GLY A 80 -11.72 -14.15 2.94
N SER A 81 -11.44 -13.30 3.93
CA SER A 81 -12.45 -12.54 4.69
C SER A 81 -12.66 -11.14 4.11
N ILE A 82 -11.61 -10.54 3.56
CA ILE A 82 -11.63 -9.18 3.02
C ILE A 82 -12.26 -9.13 1.63
N ALA A 83 -11.91 -10.06 0.73
CA ALA A 83 -12.47 -10.12 -0.62
C ALA A 83 -13.98 -10.43 -0.64
N LYS A 84 -14.54 -10.92 0.47
CA LYS A 84 -16.00 -11.14 0.63
C LYS A 84 -16.76 -9.88 1.02
N ARG A 85 -16.07 -8.81 1.40
CA ARG A 85 -16.68 -7.51 1.65
C ARG A 85 -16.79 -6.78 0.32
N ALA A 86 -17.99 -6.76 -0.24
CA ALA A 86 -18.30 -6.11 -1.52
C ALA A 86 -17.82 -4.65 -1.58
N ASP A 87 -17.75 -3.99 -0.42
CA ASP A 87 -17.50 -2.56 -0.30
C ASP A 87 -16.06 -2.23 0.11
N PHE A 88 -15.16 -3.24 0.17
CA PHE A 88 -13.80 -3.02 0.66
C PHE A 88 -12.88 -2.34 -0.37
N LEU A 89 -13.15 -2.47 -1.67
CA LEU A 89 -12.34 -1.84 -2.72
C LEU A 89 -13.18 -0.80 -3.44
N ASP A 90 -12.74 0.46 -3.36
CA ASP A 90 -13.27 1.53 -4.19
C ASP A 90 -12.52 1.61 -5.53
N THR A 91 -13.02 2.44 -6.46
CA THR A 91 -12.34 2.75 -7.72
C THR A 91 -10.88 3.12 -7.47
N GLY A 92 -9.95 2.53 -8.23
CA GLY A 92 -8.51 2.75 -8.09
C GLY A 92 -7.86 2.06 -6.89
N MET A 93 -8.59 1.23 -6.14
CA MET A 93 -8.05 0.35 -5.11
C MET A 93 -7.87 -1.07 -5.67
N ARG A 94 -6.77 -1.73 -5.33
CA ARG A 94 -6.46 -3.11 -5.71
C ARG A 94 -5.96 -3.90 -4.50
N LEU A 95 -5.99 -5.22 -4.62
CA LEU A 95 -5.55 -6.14 -3.58
C LEU A 95 -4.45 -7.08 -4.11
N LEU A 96 -3.37 -7.20 -3.37
CA LEU A 96 -2.31 -8.19 -3.52
C LEU A 96 -2.34 -9.12 -2.31
N THR A 97 -2.54 -10.42 -2.56
CA THR A 97 -2.64 -11.41 -1.48
C THR A 97 -1.26 -11.97 -1.14
N LYS A 98 -0.88 -11.96 0.14
CA LYS A 98 0.31 -12.63 0.67
C LYS A 98 0.03 -14.14 0.83
N PRO A 99 0.97 -15.05 0.49
CA PRO A 99 2.25 -14.74 -0.17
C PRO A 99 2.05 -14.41 -1.65
N PHE A 100 2.83 -13.47 -2.16
CA PHE A 100 2.85 -13.08 -3.58
C PHE A 100 4.26 -13.27 -4.16
N SER A 101 4.35 -13.48 -5.47
CA SER A 101 5.65 -13.48 -6.16
C SER A 101 6.11 -12.06 -6.50
N LEU A 102 7.41 -11.90 -6.78
CA LEU A 102 7.97 -10.66 -7.34
C LEU A 102 7.18 -10.20 -8.58
N ARG A 103 6.83 -11.15 -9.47
CA ARG A 103 6.06 -10.86 -10.68
C ARG A 103 4.68 -10.29 -10.37
N ASP A 104 4.02 -10.80 -9.33
CA ASP A 104 2.69 -10.31 -8.94
C ASP A 104 2.76 -8.90 -8.36
N LEU A 105 3.77 -8.63 -7.52
CA LEU A 105 4.03 -7.31 -6.96
C LEU A 105 4.30 -6.27 -8.05
N LEU A 106 5.23 -6.55 -8.97
CA LEU A 106 5.57 -5.62 -10.03
C LEU A 106 4.40 -5.44 -11.01
N GLY A 107 3.72 -6.52 -11.37
CA GLY A 107 2.57 -6.47 -12.26
C GLY A 107 1.43 -5.61 -11.70
N ILE A 108 1.11 -5.74 -10.40
CA ILE A 108 0.04 -4.95 -9.81
C ILE A 108 0.42 -3.48 -9.65
N VAL A 109 1.68 -3.18 -9.31
CA VAL A 109 2.19 -1.81 -9.21
C VAL A 109 2.15 -1.13 -10.59
N GLN A 110 2.66 -1.78 -11.63
CA GLN A 110 2.62 -1.27 -13.00
C GLN A 110 1.20 -1.05 -13.53
N THR A 111 0.23 -1.86 -13.10
CA THR A 111 -1.17 -1.73 -13.52
C THR A 111 -1.94 -0.67 -12.69
N ALA A 112 -1.38 -0.25 -11.56
CA ALA A 112 -1.97 0.76 -10.68
C ALA A 112 -1.51 2.19 -11.01
N LEU A 113 -0.26 2.32 -11.47
CA LEU A 113 0.32 3.54 -12.02
C LEU A 113 -0.22 3.82 -13.43
#